data_AF-A0AAV0W2Q1-F1
#
_entry.id   AF-A0AAV0W2Q1-F1
#
_cell.length_a   1.000
_cell.length_b   1.000
_cell.length_c   1.000
_cell.angle_alpha   90.00
_cell.angle_beta   90.00
_cell.angle_gamma   90.00
#
_symmetry.space_group_name_H-M   'P 1'
#
loop_
_entity.id
_entity.type
_entity.pdbx_description
1 polymer ?
#
loop_
_entity_poly.entity_id
_entity_poly.type
_entity_poly.pdbx_seq_one_letter_code
_entity_poly.pdbx_strand_id
1 'polypeptide(L)'
;MGNGLASLSSIQFSLNLDHLANRLRLADTCFLSKLVNGLIFRPELLQSLNFHVPQYQSLFCLTFEIPFRRTSYGCKNPIDSISRECNAMINFDLFNMNDLYPPNPYFSVN
;
A
#
# COMPACT_ATOMS: atom_id res chain seq x y z
N MET A 1 -17.88 -10.57 -40.44
CA MET A 1 -16.54 -10.65 -39.85
C MET A 1 -16.39 -9.51 -38.86
N GLY A 2 -16.39 -9.82 -37.57
CA GLY A 2 -16.36 -8.85 -36.47
C GLY A 2 -16.42 -9.65 -35.17
N ASN A 3 -15.27 -10.17 -34.76
CA ASN A 3 -15.15 -11.09 -33.63
C ASN A 3 -15.54 -10.35 -32.34
N GLY A 4 -16.34 -11.02 -31.50
CA GLY A 4 -16.84 -10.48 -30.24
C GLY A 4 -15.70 -10.07 -29.32
N LEU A 5 -15.57 -8.77 -29.10
CA LEU A 5 -14.83 -8.23 -27.95
C LEU A 5 -15.69 -8.51 -26.72
N ALA A 6 -15.41 -9.61 -26.02
CA ALA A 6 -15.89 -9.76 -24.65
C ALA A 6 -15.50 -8.50 -23.89
N SER A 7 -16.45 -7.89 -23.18
CA SER A 7 -16.18 -6.66 -22.43
C SER A 7 -15.06 -6.94 -21.42
N LEU A 8 -14.21 -5.94 -21.16
CA LEU A 8 -13.11 -6.08 -20.20
C LEU A 8 -13.59 -6.55 -18.83
N SER A 9 -14.80 -6.15 -18.43
CA SER A 9 -15.45 -6.62 -17.20
C SER A 9 -15.78 -8.11 -17.23
N SER A 10 -16.23 -8.66 -18.37
CA SER A 10 -16.49 -10.09 -18.52
C SER A 10 -15.21 -10.93 -18.45
N ILE A 11 -14.10 -10.43 -19.01
CA ILE A 11 -12.78 -11.10 -18.91
C ILE A 11 -12.24 -11.01 -17.49
N GLN A 12 -12.38 -9.85 -16.83
CA GLN A 12 -11.96 -9.67 -15.45
C GLN A 12 -12.70 -10.64 -14.50
N PHE A 13 -14.02 -10.77 -14.70
CA PHE A 13 -14.84 -11.69 -13.92
C PHE A 13 -14.48 -13.16 -14.18
N SER A 14 -14.25 -13.55 -15.43
CA SER A 14 -13.88 -14.94 -15.76
C SER A 14 -12.53 -15.34 -15.19
N LEU A 15 -11.60 -14.39 -15.02
CA LEU A 15 -10.29 -14.61 -14.41
C LEU A 15 -10.31 -14.45 -12.87
N ASN A 16 -11.47 -14.14 -12.28
CA ASN A 16 -11.62 -13.82 -10.85
C ASN A 16 -10.59 -12.77 -10.38
N LEU A 17 -10.33 -11.75 -11.21
CA LEU A 17 -9.36 -10.71 -10.91
C LEU A 17 -10.04 -9.53 -10.24
N ASP A 18 -9.51 -9.13 -9.08
CA ASP A 18 -9.83 -7.84 -8.51
C ASP A 18 -9.42 -6.69 -9.42
N HIS A 19 -10.10 -5.56 -9.25
CA HIS A 19 -9.78 -4.34 -9.97
C HIS A 19 -8.30 -3.95 -9.75
N LEU A 20 -7.63 -3.48 -10.81
CA LEU A 20 -6.20 -3.16 -10.76
C LEU A 20 -5.85 -2.22 -9.60
N ALA A 21 -6.69 -1.22 -9.34
CA ALA A 21 -6.50 -0.28 -8.24
C ALA A 21 -6.43 -0.97 -6.86
N ASN A 22 -7.25 -2.00 -6.62
CA ASN A 22 -7.24 -2.74 -5.36
C ASN A 22 -5.96 -3.56 -5.22
N ARG A 23 -5.56 -4.21 -6.31
CA ARG A 23 -4.32 -5.02 -6.34
C ARG A 23 -3.08 -4.16 -6.13
N LEU A 24 -3.03 -2.98 -6.74
CA LEU A 24 -1.93 -2.01 -6.54
C LEU A 24 -1.89 -1.54 -5.09
N ARG A 25 -3.04 -1.15 -4.53
CA ARG A 25 -3.14 -0.73 -3.13
C ARG A 25 -2.66 -1.82 -2.16
N LEU A 26 -3.03 -3.08 -2.38
CA LEU A 26 -2.56 -4.21 -1.58
C LEU A 26 -1.05 -4.46 -1.73
N ALA A 27 -0.52 -4.35 -2.94
CA ALA A 27 0.90 -4.51 -3.18
C ALA A 27 1.72 -3.40 -2.48
N ASP A 28 1.23 -2.17 -2.55
CA ASP A 28 1.82 -0.97 -1.95
C ASP A 28 1.90 -1.09 -0.41
N THR A 29 0.80 -1.49 0.24
CA THR A 29 0.79 -1.68 1.70
C THR A 29 1.62 -2.87 2.16
N CYS A 30 1.54 -3.99 1.43
CA CYS A 30 2.36 -5.16 1.68
C CYS A 30 3.85 -4.82 1.59
N PHE A 31 4.24 -4.05 0.57
CA PHE A 31 5.59 -3.57 0.41
C PHE A 31 6.03 -2.70 1.59
N LEU A 32 5.23 -1.69 1.96
CA LEU A 32 5.59 -0.77 3.03
C LEU A 32 5.73 -1.47 4.38
N SER A 33 4.83 -2.38 4.69
CA SER A 33 4.91 -3.11 5.96
C SER A 33 6.06 -4.12 5.97
N LYS A 34 6.36 -4.79 4.85
CA LYS A 34 7.58 -5.60 4.72
C LYS A 34 8.84 -4.78 4.93
N LEU A 35 8.87 -3.55 4.44
CA LEU A 35 9.98 -2.61 4.62
C LEU A 35 10.12 -2.19 6.09
N VAL A 36 9.02 -1.77 6.72
CA VAL A 36 9.02 -1.29 8.12
C VAL A 36 9.31 -2.42 9.12
N ASN A 37 8.80 -3.63 8.87
CA ASN A 37 9.03 -4.81 9.70
C ASN A 37 10.34 -5.55 9.39
N GLY A 38 11.20 -4.98 8.52
CA GLY A 38 12.54 -5.52 8.26
C GLY A 38 12.59 -6.79 7.41
N LEU A 39 11.48 -7.22 6.80
CA LEU A 39 11.48 -8.31 5.81
C LEU A 39 12.17 -7.89 4.50
N ILE A 40 12.19 -6.60 4.20
CA ILE A 40 13.00 -6.00 3.14
C ILE A 40 14.10 -5.16 3.80
N PHE A 41 15.34 -5.62 3.70
CA PHE A 41 16.49 -4.92 4.28
C PHE A 41 17.03 -3.87 3.31
N ARG A 42 16.45 -2.66 3.34
CA ARG A 42 16.90 -1.50 2.55
C ARG A 42 16.85 -0.22 3.40
N PRO A 43 17.93 0.09 4.14
CA PRO A 43 17.94 1.23 5.06
C PRO A 43 17.79 2.58 4.35
N GLU A 44 18.31 2.71 3.12
CA GLU A 44 18.19 3.95 2.35
C GLU A 44 16.73 4.26 2.00
N LEU A 45 15.96 3.21 1.73
CA LEU A 45 14.55 3.31 1.45
C LEU A 45 13.74 3.58 2.72
N LEU A 46 14.07 2.91 3.82
CA LEU A 46 13.44 3.18 5.11
C LEU A 46 13.69 4.63 5.56
N GLN A 47 14.89 5.15 5.33
CA GLN A 47 15.24 6.55 5.62
C GLN A 47 14.46 7.56 4.77
N SER A 48 13.95 7.14 3.60
CA SER A 48 13.12 8.00 2.76
C SER A 48 11.68 8.16 3.27
N LEU A 49 11.26 7.32 4.22
CA LEU A 49 9.95 7.43 4.86
C LEU A 49 9.97 8.50 5.95
N ASN A 50 8.96 9.36 5.94
CA ASN A 50 8.78 10.39 6.96
C ASN A 50 7.68 9.95 7.92
N PHE A 51 8.07 9.44 9.09
CA PHE A 51 7.11 9.10 10.14
C PHE A 51 6.59 10.37 10.82
N HIS A 52 5.28 10.45 10.98
CA HIS A 52 4.67 11.55 11.72
C HIS A 52 4.73 11.23 13.22
N VAL A 53 5.52 11.99 13.96
CA VAL A 53 5.63 11.89 15.43
C VAL A 53 4.95 13.11 16.04
N PRO A 54 3.68 13.00 16.48
CA PRO A 54 2.96 14.15 16.99
C PRO A 54 3.55 14.60 18.34
N GLN A 55 3.81 15.90 18.48
CA GLN A 55 4.31 16.49 19.72
C GLN A 55 3.23 16.53 20.82
N TYR A 56 1.95 16.55 20.42
CA TYR A 56 0.79 16.62 21.31
C TYR A 56 -0.23 15.57 20.88
N GLN A 57 -1.12 15.18 21.80
CA GLN A 57 -2.22 14.26 21.46
C GLN A 57 -3.13 14.89 20.39
N SER A 58 -3.14 14.28 19.22
CA SER A 58 -4.01 14.60 18.10
C SER A 58 -5.14 13.58 18.03
N LEU A 59 -6.33 14.02 17.61
CA LEU A 59 -7.44 13.12 17.29
C LEU A 59 -7.20 12.35 15.98
N PHE A 60 -6.27 12.83 15.16
CA PHE A 60 -5.86 12.18 13.91
C PHE A 60 -4.50 11.49 14.11
N CYS A 61 -4.51 10.17 14.02
CA CYS A 61 -3.31 9.33 14.08
C CYS A 61 -2.81 9.06 12.65
N LEU A 62 -2.08 10.02 12.07
CA LEU A 62 -1.36 9.77 10.82
C LEU A 62 -0.07 9.02 11.14
N THR A 63 0.26 7.99 10.36
CA THR A 63 1.53 7.25 10.50
C THR A 63 2.66 8.00 9.81
N PHE A 64 2.37 8.61 8.66
CA PHE A 64 3.36 9.30 7.84
C PHE A 64 3.07 10.79 7.68
N GLU A 65 4.14 11.58 7.61
CA GLU A 65 4.10 12.96 7.19
C GLU A 65 4.36 13.04 5.69
N ILE A 66 3.43 13.65 4.94
CA ILE A 66 3.55 13.77 3.48
C ILE A 66 4.13 15.14 3.14
N PRO A 67 5.34 15.21 2.54
CA PRO A 67 5.93 16.49 2.17
C PRO A 67 5.06 17.23 1.16
N PHE A 68 5.01 18.56 1.28
CA PHE A 68 4.38 19.38 0.26
C PHE A 68 5.21 19.35 -1.04
N ARG A 69 4.58 18.96 -2.15
CA ARG A 69 5.21 18.88 -3.47
C ARG A 69 4.59 19.93 -4.39
N ARG A 70 5.44 20.64 -5.14
CA ARG A 70 5.02 21.70 -6.08
C ARG A 70 4.48 21.17 -7.40
N THR A 71 4.83 19.94 -7.77
CA THR A 71 4.49 19.36 -9.07
C THR A 71 3.64 18.12 -8.90
N SER A 72 2.72 17.89 -9.84
CA SER A 72 1.89 16.68 -9.88
C SER A 72 2.74 15.40 -9.96
N TYR A 73 3.92 15.48 -10.59
CA TYR A 73 4.89 14.38 -10.61
C TYR A 73 5.44 14.08 -9.22
N GLY A 74 5.83 15.12 -8.46
CA GLY A 74 6.25 14.97 -7.07
C GLY A 74 5.13 14.39 -6.19
N CYS A 75 3.89 14.87 -6.36
CA CYS A 75 2.74 14.37 -5.61
C CYS A 75 2.43 12.88 -5.86
N LYS A 76 2.89 12.34 -6.99
CA LYS A 76 2.76 10.94 -7.42
C LYS A 76 4.05 10.14 -7.25
N ASN A 77 5.03 10.66 -6.49
CA ASN A 77 6.18 9.86 -6.09
C ASN A 77 5.68 8.59 -5.36
N PRO A 78 6.22 7.40 -5.66
CA PRO A 78 5.81 6.15 -5.02
C PRO A 78 5.79 6.23 -3.50
N ILE A 79 6.81 6.81 -2.87
CA ILE A 79 6.88 6.93 -1.40
C ILE A 79 5.74 7.79 -0.86
N ASP A 80 5.55 8.98 -1.43
CA ASP A 80 4.50 9.90 -0.99
C ASP A 80 3.10 9.33 -1.27
N SER A 81 2.94 8.61 -2.39
CA SER A 81 1.67 7.99 -2.79
C SER A 81 1.30 6.85 -1.85
N ILE A 82 2.20 5.90 -1.62
CA ILE A 82 2.00 4.74 -0.75
C ILE A 82 1.76 5.18 0.70
N SER A 83 2.53 6.17 1.18
CA SER A 83 2.39 6.72 2.53
C SER A 83 1.02 7.39 2.73
N ARG A 84 0.52 8.09 1.70
CA ARG A 84 -0.82 8.70 1.72
C ARG A 84 -1.93 7.67 1.72
N GLU A 85 -1.79 6.61 0.91
CA GLU A 85 -2.74 5.49 0.92
C GLU A 85 -2.78 4.82 2.30
N CYS A 86 -1.63 4.60 2.95
CA CYS A 86 -1.57 4.04 4.29
C CYS A 86 -2.27 4.93 5.33
N ASN A 87 -2.04 6.25 5.29
CA ASN A 87 -2.74 7.19 6.16
C ASN A 87 -4.27 7.24 5.93
N ALA A 88 -4.74 6.86 4.74
CA ALA A 88 -6.16 6.81 4.41
C ALA A 88 -6.85 5.51 4.87
N MET A 89 -6.08 4.47 5.24
CA MET A 89 -6.63 3.21 5.71
C MET A 89 -7.11 3.33 7.16
N ILE A 90 -8.33 2.88 7.41
CA ILE A 90 -8.91 2.81 8.75
C ILE A 90 -8.57 1.44 9.34
N ASN A 91 -8.10 1.40 10.60
CA ASN A 91 -7.75 0.19 11.34
C ASN A 91 -6.67 -0.69 10.69
N PHE A 92 -5.68 -0.08 10.04
CA PHE A 92 -4.52 -0.80 9.52
C PHE A 92 -3.31 -0.54 10.43
N ASP A 93 -2.81 -1.58 11.09
CA ASP A 93 -1.57 -1.49 11.86
C ASP A 93 -0.38 -1.90 10.99
N LEU A 94 0.37 -0.90 10.52
CA LEU A 94 1.55 -1.11 9.68
C LEU A 94 2.63 -1.97 10.37
N PHE A 95 2.73 -1.88 11.70
CA PHE A 95 3.76 -2.54 12.50
C PHE A 95 3.33 -3.94 12.94
N ASN A 96 2.09 -4.35 12.62
CA ASN A 96 1.58 -5.68 12.89
C ASN A 96 1.32 -6.43 11.57
N MET A 97 2.21 -7.37 11.25
CA MET A 97 2.15 -8.15 10.01
C MET A 97 0.93 -9.07 9.89
N ASN A 98 0.19 -9.29 10.97
CA ASN A 98 -1.02 -10.11 10.95
C ASN A 98 -2.15 -9.48 10.11
N ASP A 99 -2.12 -8.15 9.90
CA ASP A 99 -3.15 -7.42 9.18
C ASP A 99 -3.01 -7.51 7.65
N LEU A 100 -1.92 -8.09 7.14
CA LEU A 100 -1.57 -8.09 5.70
C LEU A 100 -1.93 -9.36 4.92
N TYR A 101 -2.74 -10.23 5.51
CA TYR A 101 -3.17 -11.45 4.86
C TYR A 101 -4.55 -11.91 5.38
N PRO A 102 -5.47 -12.41 4.53
CA PRO A 102 -6.10 -13.68 4.89
C PRO A 102 -4.98 -14.74 4.87
N PRO A 103 -4.86 -15.65 5.85
CA PRO A 103 -3.70 -16.52 6.00
C PRO A 103 -3.30 -17.15 4.65
N ASN A 104 -2.08 -16.88 4.18
CA ASN A 104 -1.54 -17.56 3.01
C ASN A 104 -1.36 -19.05 3.37
N PRO A 105 -2.09 -19.99 2.76
CA PRO A 105 -1.92 -21.40 3.09
C PRO A 105 -0.55 -21.95 2.65
N TYR A 106 0.25 -21.18 1.91
CA TYR A 106 1.54 -21.60 1.37
C TYR A 106 2.77 -21.07 2.12
N PHE A 107 2.60 -20.23 3.14
CA PHE A 107 3.70 -19.79 3.99
C PHE A 107 3.31 -20.00 5.46
N SER A 108 3.38 -21.27 5.88
CA SER A 108 3.51 -21.60 7.30
C SER A 108 4.95 -21.32 7.71
N VAL A 109 5.13 -20.49 8.74
CA VAL A 109 6.42 -20.25 9.38
C VAL A 109 6.76 -21.53 10.15
N ASN A 110 7.85 -22.20 9.77
CA ASN A 110 8.43 -23.29 10.57
C ASN A 110 9.19 -22.73 11.77
#